data_AF-A0A920TBM6-F1
#
_entry.id   AF-A0A920TBM6-F1
#
_cell.length_a   1.000
_cell.length_b   1.000
_cell.length_c   1.000
_cell.angle_alpha   90.00
_cell.angle_beta   90.00
_cell.angle_gamma   90.00
#
_symmetry.space_group_name_H-M   'P 1'
#
loop_
_entity.id
_entity.type
_entity.pdbx_description
1 polymer ?
#
loop_
_entity_poly.entity_id
_entity_poly.type
_entity_poly.pdbx_seq_one_letter_code
_entity_poly.pdbx_strand_id
1 'polypeptide(L)'
;MIPKTVTPQPRIGNPPPRTVETTSGLLNSIGLDNDGLESFVDKHLPYLKALPTAVIANIAGHDVDEFEAMASVLDESEGLAGIELNISCPNVSGVSISERTHSWPVKWSGGCVDGRPFR
;
A
#
# COMPACT_ATOMS: atom_id res chain seq x y z
N MET A 1 -10.29 0.62 -1.86
CA MET A 1 -9.74 1.03 -0.55
C MET A 1 -8.23 0.93 -0.61
N ILE A 2 -7.54 1.92 -0.04
CA ILE A 2 -6.09 1.92 0.13
C ILE A 2 -5.83 1.96 1.65
N PRO A 3 -5.27 0.91 2.26
CA PRO A 3 -4.98 0.91 3.69
C PRO A 3 -3.76 1.80 3.99
N LYS A 4 -3.44 1.95 5.27
CA LYS A 4 -2.24 2.68 5.70
C LYS A 4 -0.99 2.08 5.03
N THR A 5 -0.06 2.94 4.62
CA THR A 5 1.27 2.54 4.11
C THR A 5 1.92 1.51 5.01
N VAL A 6 2.34 0.41 4.40
CA VAL A 6 3.11 -0.68 5.02
C VAL A 6 4.59 -0.49 4.69
N THR A 7 5.47 -0.82 5.64
CA THR A 7 6.93 -0.86 5.42
C THR A 7 7.46 -2.28 5.64
N PRO A 8 8.69 -2.62 5.21
CA PRO A 8 9.21 -3.99 5.38
C PRO A 8 9.19 -4.42 6.85
N GLN A 9 9.66 -3.53 7.72
CA GLN A 9 9.69 -3.71 9.17
C GLN A 9 8.67 -2.80 9.87
N PRO A 10 8.21 -3.16 11.08
CA PRO A 10 7.35 -2.31 11.89
C PRO A 10 8.00 -0.96 12.17
N ARG A 11 7.19 0.09 12.23
CA ARG A 11 7.64 1.45 12.56
C ARG A 11 6.73 2.05 13.60
N ILE A 12 7.32 2.60 14.65
CA ILE A 12 6.57 3.26 15.73
C ILE A 12 6.02 4.64 15.31
N GLY A 13 6.48 5.20 14.20
CA GLY A 13 6.20 6.58 13.78
C GLY A 13 7.05 7.64 14.48
N ASN A 14 6.76 8.92 14.21
CA ASN A 14 7.46 10.05 14.81
C ASN A 14 7.02 10.29 16.27
N PRO A 15 7.80 11.02 17.10
CA PRO A 15 7.33 11.45 18.42
C PRO A 15 6.08 12.37 18.33
N PRO A 16 5.20 12.36 19.34
CA PRO A 16 4.10 13.32 19.42
C PRO A 16 4.59 14.76 19.73
N PRO A 17 3.82 15.81 19.37
CA PRO A 17 2.53 15.77 18.66
C PRO A 17 2.70 15.46 17.16
N ARG A 18 1.85 14.57 16.63
CA ARG A 18 1.92 14.10 15.24
C ARG A 18 0.96 14.81 14.29
N THR A 19 -0.01 15.52 14.82
CA THR A 19 -1.02 16.24 14.05
C THR A 19 -1.28 17.59 14.68
N VAL A 20 -1.47 18.62 13.85
CA VAL A 20 -1.92 19.93 14.29
C VAL A 20 -2.90 20.48 13.27
N GLU A 21 -4.02 21.01 13.75
CA GLU A 21 -4.97 21.71 12.88
C GLU A 21 -4.38 23.07 12.47
N THR A 22 -4.65 23.45 11.23
CA THR A 22 -4.29 24.74 10.67
C THR A 22 -5.55 25.43 10.17
N THR A 23 -5.49 26.72 9.87
CA THR A 23 -6.57 27.35 9.12
C THR A 23 -6.77 26.58 7.82
N SER A 24 -7.99 26.06 7.63
CA SER A 24 -8.38 25.29 6.44
C SER A 24 -7.63 23.97 6.21
N GLY A 25 -7.04 23.34 7.24
CA GLY A 25 -6.35 22.07 7.03
C GLY A 25 -5.82 21.37 8.28
N LEU A 26 -5.04 20.32 8.05
CA LEU A 26 -4.38 19.51 9.08
C LEU A 26 -2.95 19.19 8.61
N LEU A 27 -1.96 19.59 9.40
CA LEU A 27 -0.58 19.13 9.22
C LEU A 27 -0.41 17.79 9.93
N ASN A 28 0.27 16.84 9.29
CA ASN A 28 0.60 15.56 9.90
C ASN A 28 2.09 15.22 9.74
N SER A 29 2.63 14.55 10.75
CA SER A 29 3.99 14.03 10.82
C SER A 29 3.93 12.66 11.50
N ILE A 30 3.21 11.71 10.88
CA ILE A 30 2.98 10.38 11.48
C ILE A 30 4.27 9.55 11.52
N GLY A 31 5.15 9.69 10.52
CA GLY A 31 6.41 8.92 10.44
C GLY A 31 6.25 7.48 9.93
N LEU A 32 5.17 7.22 9.18
CA LEU A 32 4.81 5.89 8.68
C LEU A 32 4.63 4.85 9.80
N ASP A 33 3.92 5.19 10.87
CA ASP A 33 3.51 4.23 11.91
C ASP A 33 2.71 3.07 11.29
N ASN A 34 3.21 1.83 11.45
CA ASN A 34 2.60 0.59 10.95
C ASN A 34 3.27 -0.67 11.55
N ASP A 35 2.58 -1.82 11.44
CA ASP A 35 2.99 -3.11 12.02
C ASP A 35 3.97 -3.92 11.15
N GLY A 36 4.41 -3.40 10.00
CA GLY A 36 5.28 -4.11 9.05
C GLY A 36 4.53 -5.05 8.10
N LEU A 37 5.26 -5.56 7.11
CA LEU A 37 4.69 -6.35 6.01
C LEU A 37 4.12 -7.70 6.45
N GLU A 38 4.85 -8.43 7.30
CA GLU A 38 4.43 -9.73 7.83
C GLU A 38 3.08 -9.61 8.55
N SER A 39 2.96 -8.66 9.48
CA SER A 39 1.71 -8.43 10.21
C SER A 39 0.58 -7.96 9.28
N PHE A 40 0.89 -7.22 8.22
CA PHE A 40 -0.09 -6.84 7.21
C PHE A 40 -0.67 -8.06 6.50
N VAL A 41 0.17 -8.95 5.98
CA VAL A 41 -0.27 -10.16 5.26
C VAL A 41 -1.04 -11.09 6.18
N ASP A 42 -0.55 -11.33 7.40
CA ASP A 42 -1.13 -12.33 8.29
C ASP A 42 -2.41 -11.88 9.00
N LYS A 43 -2.51 -10.59 9.34
CA LYS A 43 -3.59 -10.09 10.22
C LYS A 43 -4.54 -9.15 9.53
N HIS A 44 -4.03 -8.25 8.69
CA HIS A 44 -4.84 -7.17 8.11
C HIS A 44 -5.45 -7.58 6.77
N LEU A 45 -4.67 -8.20 5.90
CA LEU A 45 -5.08 -8.59 4.55
C LEU A 45 -6.30 -9.54 4.52
N PRO A 46 -6.43 -10.54 5.41
CA PRO A 46 -7.61 -11.43 5.42
C PRO A 46 -8.92 -10.69 5.63
N TYR A 47 -8.92 -9.65 6.48
CA TYR A 47 -10.07 -8.78 6.68
C TYR A 47 -10.30 -7.88 5.48
N LEU A 48 -9.25 -7.24 4.97
CA LEU A 48 -9.35 -6.29 3.85
C LEU A 48 -9.91 -6.96 2.60
N LYS A 49 -9.48 -8.19 2.27
CA LYS A 49 -9.98 -8.92 1.10
C LYS A 49 -11.43 -9.38 1.22
N ALA A 50 -12.00 -9.39 2.43
CA ALA A 50 -13.41 -9.72 2.65
C ALA A 50 -14.35 -8.53 2.38
N LEU A 51 -13.81 -7.32 2.18
CA LEU A 51 -14.60 -6.14 1.88
C LEU A 51 -15.15 -6.20 0.45
N PRO A 52 -16.39 -5.69 0.20
CA PRO A 52 -16.99 -5.68 -1.13
C PRO A 52 -16.43 -4.54 -2.02
N THR A 53 -15.11 -4.36 -2.03
CA THR A 53 -14.42 -3.32 -2.79
C THR A 53 -12.99 -3.73 -3.12
N ALA A 54 -12.44 -3.19 -4.20
CA ALA A 54 -11.05 -3.43 -4.58
C ALA A 54 -10.08 -2.93 -3.49
N VAL A 55 -9.07 -3.72 -3.15
CA VAL A 55 -8.01 -3.35 -2.19
C VAL A 55 -6.71 -3.14 -2.95
N ILE A 56 -6.06 -2.00 -2.74
CA ILE A 56 -4.74 -1.69 -3.31
C ILE A 56 -3.77 -1.53 -2.14
N ALA A 57 -2.71 -2.33 -2.08
CA ALA A 57 -1.73 -2.27 -1.00
C ALA A 57 -0.79 -1.07 -1.19
N ASN A 58 -0.71 -0.16 -0.23
CA ASN A 58 0.23 0.95 -0.25
C ASN A 58 1.52 0.55 0.47
N ILE A 59 2.66 0.57 -0.22
CA ILE A 59 3.96 0.18 0.33
C ILE A 59 4.99 1.32 0.25
N ALA A 60 5.91 1.36 1.21
CA ALA A 60 7.06 2.25 1.20
C ALA A 60 8.33 1.45 1.58
N GLY A 61 9.36 1.58 0.76
CA GLY A 61 10.72 1.11 1.02
C GLY A 61 11.74 2.27 0.97
N HIS A 62 12.95 2.01 1.44
CA HIS A 62 14.09 2.92 1.43
C HIS A 62 14.89 2.88 0.13
N ASP A 63 14.86 1.76 -0.58
CA ASP A 63 15.53 1.54 -1.85
C ASP A 63 14.70 0.60 -2.75
N VAL A 64 15.19 0.38 -3.98
CA VAL A 64 14.52 -0.48 -4.96
C VAL A 64 14.41 -1.92 -4.48
N ASP A 65 15.41 -2.43 -3.78
CA ASP A 65 15.45 -3.83 -3.33
C ASP A 65 14.35 -4.08 -2.29
N GLU A 66 14.12 -3.12 -1.38
CA GLU A 66 12.99 -3.20 -0.45
C GLU A 66 11.65 -3.17 -1.19
N PHE A 67 11.47 -2.30 -2.18
CA PHE A 67 10.23 -2.27 -2.96
C PHE A 67 10.00 -3.57 -3.74
N GLU A 68 11.02 -4.11 -4.39
CA GLU A 68 10.93 -5.39 -5.12
C GLU A 68 10.59 -6.54 -4.17
N ALA A 69 11.28 -6.65 -3.03
CA ALA A 69 11.02 -7.69 -2.04
C ALA A 69 9.60 -7.62 -1.46
N MET A 70 9.13 -6.40 -1.12
CA MET A 70 7.76 -6.20 -0.63
C MET A 70 6.72 -6.56 -1.70
N ALA A 71 6.95 -6.13 -2.95
CA ALA A 71 6.04 -6.42 -4.05
C ALA A 71 5.95 -7.92 -4.33
N SER A 72 7.07 -8.66 -4.28
CA SER A 72 7.07 -10.12 -4.45
C SER A 72 6.24 -10.84 -3.38
N VAL A 73 6.35 -10.46 -2.10
CA VAL A 73 5.54 -11.05 -1.02
C VAL A 73 4.04 -10.76 -1.24
N LEU A 74 3.71 -9.55 -1.71
CA LEU A 74 2.32 -9.17 -1.99
C LEU A 74 1.76 -9.83 -3.27
N ASP A 75 2.61 -10.14 -4.24
CA ASP A 75 2.23 -10.87 -5.47
C ASP A 75 1.82 -12.33 -5.17
N GLU A 76 2.45 -12.94 -4.16
CA GLU A 76 2.03 -14.26 -3.65
C GLU A 76 0.69 -14.23 -2.90
N SER A 77 0.20 -13.03 -2.54
CA SER A 77 -1.03 -12.85 -1.77
C SER A 77 -2.26 -12.64 -2.66
N GLU A 78 -3.27 -13.53 -2.55
CA GLU A 78 -4.52 -13.36 -3.28
C GLU A 78 -5.41 -12.23 -2.71
N GLY A 79 -6.13 -11.55 -3.62
CA GLY A 79 -7.21 -10.61 -3.26
C GLY A 79 -6.83 -9.12 -3.32
N LEU A 80 -5.58 -8.79 -3.66
CA LEU A 80 -5.17 -7.43 -4.00
C LEU A 80 -5.50 -7.12 -5.46
N ALA A 81 -6.08 -5.94 -5.70
CA ALA A 81 -6.32 -5.41 -7.04
C ALA A 81 -5.11 -4.67 -7.61
N GLY A 82 -4.12 -4.36 -6.76
CA GLY A 82 -2.88 -3.72 -7.17
C GLY A 82 -2.02 -3.29 -5.98
N ILE A 83 -0.89 -2.65 -6.31
CA ILE A 83 0.08 -2.10 -5.36
C ILE A 83 0.30 -0.63 -5.71
N GLU A 84 0.30 0.24 -4.69
CA GLU A 84 0.65 1.65 -4.77
C GLU A 84 2.03 1.87 -4.13
N LEU A 85 2.97 2.39 -4.91
CA LEU A 85 4.33 2.69 -4.44
C LEU A 85 4.38 4.11 -3.85
N ASN A 86 4.56 4.22 -2.54
CA ASN A 86 4.72 5.50 -1.86
C ASN A 86 6.18 5.98 -1.94
N ILE A 87 6.52 6.61 -3.07
CA ILE A 87 7.84 7.20 -3.37
C ILE A 87 7.96 8.68 -2.97
N SER A 88 7.01 9.20 -2.18
CA SER A 88 6.94 10.62 -1.84
C SER A 88 8.05 11.09 -0.88
N CYS A 89 8.74 10.16 -0.21
CA CYS A 89 9.83 10.49 0.70
C CYS A 89 11.06 10.97 -0.09
N PRO A 90 11.63 12.16 0.17
CA PRO A 90 12.78 12.69 -0.58
C PRO A 90 14.10 11.93 -0.32
N ASN A 91 14.06 10.87 0.49
CA ASN A 91 15.23 10.15 1.00
C ASN A 91 15.35 8.72 0.44
N VAL A 92 14.63 8.38 -0.63
CA VAL A 92 14.82 7.13 -1.39
C VAL A 92 15.98 7.33 -2.37
N SER A 93 17.10 6.66 -2.11
CA SER A 93 18.24 6.66 -3.03
C SER A 93 17.98 5.71 -4.20
N GLY A 94 18.12 6.18 -5.43
CA GLY A 94 18.27 5.30 -6.60
C GLY A 94 17.00 4.67 -7.16
N VAL A 95 15.80 5.14 -6.79
CA VAL A 95 14.55 4.64 -7.41
C VAL A 95 14.42 5.21 -8.83
N SER A 96 14.82 4.44 -9.84
CA SER A 96 14.52 4.71 -11.25
C SER A 96 13.34 3.85 -11.71
N ILE A 97 12.26 4.48 -12.16
CA ILE A 97 11.14 3.76 -12.78
C ILE A 97 11.60 3.31 -14.16
N SER A 98 11.74 2.00 -14.35
CA SER A 98 11.94 1.39 -15.67
C SER A 98 10.71 0.55 -16.02
N GLU A 99 10.17 0.72 -17.22
CA GLU A 99 9.04 -0.09 -17.67
C GLU A 99 9.52 -1.53 -17.92
N ARG A 100 9.14 -2.44 -17.01
CA ARG A 100 9.22 -3.90 -17.22
C ARG A 100 7.80 -4.45 -17.18
N THR A 101 7.26 -4.85 -18.33
CA THR A 101 5.96 -5.50 -18.39
C THR A 101 6.08 -6.97 -17.99
N HIS A 102 5.65 -7.30 -16.77
CA HIS A 102 5.25 -8.68 -16.45
C HIS A 102 3.75 -8.82 -16.73
N SER A 103 3.38 -9.83 -17.52
CA SER A 103 1.98 -10.13 -17.79
C SER A 103 1.33 -10.73 -16.54
N TRP A 104 0.62 -9.92 -15.77
CA TRP A 104 -0.20 -10.38 -14.66
C TRP A 104 -1.48 -11.02 -15.19
N PRO A 105 -1.83 -12.26 -14.80
CA PRO A 105 -3.15 -12.80 -15.04
C PRO A 105 -4.11 -12.23 -13.98
N VAL A 106 -4.37 -10.92 -14.01
CA VAL A 106 -5.47 -10.37 -13.22
C VAL A 106 -6.75 -10.91 -13.84
N LYS A 107 -7.27 -12.03 -13.31
CA LYS A 107 -8.63 -12.45 -13.58
C LYS A 107 -9.54 -11.42 -12.92
N TRP A 108 -9.91 -10.40 -13.68
CA TRP A 108 -11.09 -9.61 -13.40
C TRP A 108 -12.29 -10.56 -13.45
N SER A 109 -12.63 -11.17 -12.31
CA SER A 109 -13.97 -11.69 -12.10
C SER A 109 -14.88 -10.49 -11.97
N GLY A 110 -15.27 -9.93 -13.11
CA GLY A 110 -16.32 -8.94 -13.22
C GLY A 110 -17.63 -9.55 -12.71
N GLY A 111 -17.80 -9.56 -11.40
CA GLY A 111 -19.09 -9.71 -10.76
C GLY A 111 -19.86 -8.43 -11.01
N CYS A 112 -20.70 -8.44 -12.04
CA CYS A 112 -21.80 -7.49 -12.18
C CYS A 112 -22.55 -7.43 -10.84
N VAL A 113 -22.36 -6.35 -10.08
CA VAL A 113 -23.39 -5.90 -9.16
C VAL A 113 -24.26 -4.95 -9.99
N ASP A 114 -25.38 -5.49 -10.47
CA ASP A 114 -26.48 -4.76 -11.11
C ASP A 114 -26.23 -4.10 -12.49
N GLY A 115 -25.26 -4.59 -13.26
CA GLY A 115 -25.19 -4.31 -14.72
C GLY A 115 -25.00 -2.84 -15.12
N ARG A 116 -24.47 -1.99 -14.23
CA ARG A 116 -24.11 -0.60 -14.57
C ARG A 116 -22.60 -0.41 -14.52
N PRO A 117 -21.97 0.14 -15.58
CA PRO A 117 -20.55 0.47 -15.54
C PRO A 117 -20.31 1.56 -14.48
N PHE A 118 -19.24 1.39 -13.70
CA PHE A 118 -18.71 2.43 -12.82
C PHE A 118 -18.36 3.66 -13.67
N ARG A 119 -19.01 4.80 -13.37
CA ARG A 119 -18.61 6.12 -13.84
C ARG A 119 -17.59 6.72 -12.89
#